data_AF-A0A432KD49-F1
#
_entry.id   AF-A0A432KD49-F1
#
_cell.length_a   1.000
_cell.length_b   1.000
_cell.length_c   1.000
_cell.angle_alpha   90.00
_cell.angle_beta   90.00
_cell.angle_gamma   90.00
#
_symmetry.space_group_name_H-M   'P 1'
#
loop_
_entity.id
_entity.type
_entity.pdbx_description
1 polymer ?
#
loop_
_entity_poly.entity_id
_entity_poly.type
_entity_poly.pdbx_seq_one_letter_code
_entity_poly.pdbx_strand_id
1 'polypeptide(L)'
;MPIYPPAKISNAELVQITTYIDSLNFEHGHVSIENPKLASFQHHWMALLALENESTEDAVHHVDHIIDVVEGDHRSQMIDVNESIEAGDIHGGTHIIQTMLTGDTGRGLTSVDISGGLARSSVQSGDVDGAMHHLDHLLDTLSAGTISDQIGTINSLLDSGNLPDAVEELDRLIKD
;
A
#
# COMPACT_ATOMS: atom_id res chain seq x y z
N MET A 1 -15.06 40.70 20.87
CA MET A 1 -13.79 40.33 20.21
C MET A 1 -13.18 39.17 20.99
N PRO A 2 -12.65 38.13 20.36
CA PRO A 2 -11.99 37.07 21.12
C PRO A 2 -10.67 37.63 21.69
N ILE A 3 -10.49 37.51 23.00
CA ILE A 3 -9.27 37.86 23.71
C ILE A 3 -8.41 36.60 23.71
N TYR A 4 -7.40 36.52 22.85
CA TYR A 4 -6.35 35.51 22.96
C TYR A 4 -5.33 35.96 24.03
N PRO A 5 -4.91 35.09 24.97
CA PRO A 5 -3.88 35.44 25.95
C PRO A 5 -2.49 35.49 25.29
N PRO A 6 -1.52 36.24 25.85
CA PRO A 6 -0.18 36.32 25.29
C PRO A 6 0.63 35.10 25.72
N ALA A 7 0.65 34.07 24.88
CA ALA A 7 1.76 33.12 24.85
C ALA A 7 2.37 33.20 23.46
N LYS A 8 3.23 34.21 23.26
CA LYS A 8 4.09 34.27 22.08
C LYS A 8 5.34 33.47 22.42
N ILE A 9 5.57 32.41 21.65
CA ILE A 9 6.87 31.73 21.58
C ILE A 9 7.92 32.82 21.36
N SER A 10 8.90 32.90 22.26
CA SER A 10 9.98 33.86 22.15
C SER A 10 10.92 33.47 21.00
N ASN A 11 11.67 34.42 20.45
CA ASN A 11 12.65 34.12 19.40
C ASN A 11 13.69 33.09 19.85
N ALA A 12 13.99 33.02 21.15
CA ALA A 12 14.90 32.01 21.70
C ALA A 12 14.28 30.60 21.68
N GLU A 13 13.00 30.48 22.02
CA GLU A 13 12.26 29.22 21.90
C GLU A 13 12.07 28.81 20.44
N LEU A 14 11.86 29.77 19.53
CA LEU A 14 11.78 29.51 18.10
C LEU A 14 13.11 28.94 17.56
N VAL A 15 14.24 29.50 17.99
CA VAL A 15 15.58 29.01 17.63
C VAL A 15 15.82 27.60 18.20
N GLN A 16 15.39 27.33 19.43
CA GLN A 16 15.52 25.99 20.02
C GLN A 16 14.68 24.95 19.27
N ILE A 17 13.47 25.32 18.84
CA ILE A 17 12.61 24.46 18.04
C ILE A 17 13.25 24.18 16.68
N THR A 18 13.77 25.20 15.99
CA THR A 18 14.45 24.99 14.70
C THR A 18 15.71 24.16 14.84
N THR A 19 16.54 24.39 15.87
CA THR A 19 17.74 23.58 16.13
C THR A 19 17.38 22.13 16.48
N TYR A 20 16.29 21.92 17.20
CA TYR A 20 15.79 20.58 17.48
C TYR A 20 15.31 19.87 16.21
N ILE A 21 14.52 20.55 15.36
CA ILE A 21 14.08 20.00 14.05
C ILE A 21 15.28 19.71 13.14
N ASP A 22 16.27 20.61 13.08
CA ASP A 22 17.51 20.38 12.33
C ASP A 22 18.32 19.21 12.90
N SER A 23 18.24 18.96 14.21
CA SER A 23 18.85 17.77 14.83
C SER A 23 18.07 16.48 14.57
N LEU A 24 16.80 16.59 14.19
CA LEU A 24 15.96 15.47 13.74
C LEU A 24 16.16 15.15 12.25
N ASN A 25 16.85 16.01 11.48
CA ASN A 25 17.47 15.60 10.22
C ASN A 25 18.62 14.64 10.54
N PHE A 26 18.23 13.42 10.93
CA PHE A 26 19.08 12.26 10.81
C PHE A 26 19.58 12.25 9.36
N GLU A 27 20.90 12.34 9.18
CA GLU A 27 21.50 11.56 8.10
C GLU A 27 20.88 10.18 8.22
N HIS A 28 20.22 9.70 7.17
CA HIS A 28 19.65 8.36 7.09
C HIS A 28 20.80 7.36 7.14
N GLY A 29 21.42 7.23 8.31
CA GLY A 29 22.38 6.19 8.61
C GLY A 29 21.58 4.92 8.56
N HIS A 30 21.67 4.24 7.42
CA HIS A 30 21.03 2.96 7.17
C HIS A 30 21.34 2.05 8.36
N VAL A 31 20.36 1.92 9.26
CA VAL A 31 20.38 0.89 10.29
C VAL A 31 20.52 -0.39 9.51
N SER A 32 21.59 -1.15 9.77
CA SER A 32 21.85 -2.41 9.09
C SER A 32 20.57 -3.23 9.12
N ILE A 33 19.93 -3.37 7.96
CA ILE A 33 18.65 -4.05 7.87
C ILE A 33 18.93 -5.51 8.23
N GLU A 34 18.43 -5.95 9.39
CA GLU A 34 18.67 -7.32 9.89
C GLU A 34 18.18 -8.39 8.90
N ASN A 35 17.30 -8.02 7.96
CA ASN A 35 16.91 -8.80 6.80
C ASN A 35 16.46 -7.92 5.61
N PRO A 36 17.34 -7.61 4.63
CA PRO A 36 17.02 -6.75 3.48
C PRO A 36 15.79 -7.20 2.68
N LYS A 37 15.53 -8.52 2.62
CA LYS A 37 14.36 -9.07 1.91
C LYS A 37 13.05 -8.76 2.62
N LEU A 38 13.04 -8.81 3.95
CA LEU A 38 11.85 -8.50 4.74
C LEU A 38 11.53 -7.00 4.65
N ALA A 39 12.54 -6.14 4.76
CA ALA A 39 12.34 -4.70 4.61
C ALA A 39 11.87 -4.33 3.20
N SER A 40 12.48 -4.93 2.18
CA SER A 40 12.02 -4.77 0.80
C SER A 40 10.55 -5.17 0.65
N PHE A 41 10.16 -6.35 1.15
CA PHE A 41 8.75 -6.78 1.13
C PHE A 41 7.81 -5.78 1.85
N GLN A 42 8.19 -5.30 3.03
CA GLN A 42 7.40 -4.32 3.79
C GLN A 42 7.23 -3.03 2.99
N HIS A 43 8.29 -2.52 2.36
CA HIS A 43 8.20 -1.32 1.55
C HIS A 43 7.35 -1.52 0.29
N HIS A 44 7.37 -2.70 -0.35
CA HIS A 44 6.44 -2.97 -1.46
C HIS A 44 4.98 -2.91 -0.98
N TRP A 45 4.69 -3.52 0.18
CA TRP A 45 3.34 -3.49 0.74
C TRP A 45 2.90 -2.07 1.11
N MET A 46 3.79 -1.28 1.73
CA MET A 46 3.48 0.10 2.08
C MET A 46 3.30 1.00 0.85
N ALA A 47 4.14 0.84 -0.18
CA ALA A 47 4.00 1.55 -1.45
C ALA A 47 2.65 1.23 -2.11
N LEU A 48 2.26 -0.05 -2.13
CA LEU A 48 0.96 -0.48 -2.65
C LEU A 48 -0.20 0.21 -1.91
N LEU A 49 -0.22 0.15 -0.58
CA LEU A 49 -1.27 0.80 0.21
C LEU A 49 -1.29 2.32 0.04
N ALA A 50 -0.12 2.95 -0.15
CA ALA A 50 -0.04 4.38 -0.42
C ALA A 50 -0.67 4.74 -1.78
N LEU A 51 -0.43 3.94 -2.83
CA LEU A 51 -1.07 4.13 -4.13
C LEU A 51 -2.58 3.96 -4.07
N GLU A 52 -3.08 2.95 -3.36
CA GLU A 52 -4.53 2.73 -3.18
C GLU A 52 -5.22 3.88 -2.43
N ASN A 53 -4.47 4.59 -1.56
CA ASN A 53 -4.97 5.78 -0.86
C ASN A 53 -4.65 7.10 -1.61
N GLU A 54 -4.23 7.02 -2.88
CA GLU A 54 -3.83 8.17 -3.72
C GLU A 54 -2.69 9.02 -3.12
N SER A 55 -1.93 8.46 -2.17
CA SER A 55 -0.82 9.12 -1.48
C SER A 55 0.49 8.95 -2.28
N THR A 56 0.56 9.64 -3.42
CA THR A 56 1.68 9.49 -4.38
C THR A 56 3.06 9.83 -3.80
N GLU A 57 3.16 10.83 -2.93
CA GLU A 57 4.43 11.19 -2.25
C GLU A 57 4.91 10.07 -1.32
N ASP A 58 4.00 9.46 -0.57
CA ASP A 58 4.31 8.35 0.36
C ASP A 58 4.64 7.06 -0.41
N ALA A 59 3.97 6.83 -1.54
CA ALA A 59 4.30 5.74 -2.45
C ALA A 59 5.72 5.87 -3.00
N VAL A 60 6.09 7.04 -3.54
CA VAL A 60 7.45 7.31 -4.04
C VAL A 60 8.48 7.14 -2.92
N HIS A 61 8.20 7.63 -1.72
CA HIS A 61 9.09 7.46 -0.57
C HIS A 61 9.41 5.98 -0.27
N HIS A 62 8.39 5.11 -0.32
CA HIS A 62 8.61 3.68 -0.13
C HIS A 62 9.29 3.00 -1.32
N VAL A 63 8.99 3.43 -2.54
CA VAL A 63 9.67 2.93 -3.76
C VAL A 63 11.16 3.27 -3.74
N ASP A 64 11.53 4.48 -3.32
CA ASP A 64 12.93 4.91 -3.20
C ASP A 64 13.70 4.04 -2.19
N HIS A 65 13.09 3.71 -1.05
CA HIS A 65 13.69 2.77 -0.10
C HIS A 65 13.92 1.37 -0.68
N ILE A 66 13.08 0.91 -1.61
CA ILE A 66 13.32 -0.35 -2.32
C ILE A 66 14.48 -0.18 -3.30
N ILE A 67 14.49 0.88 -4.11
CA ILE A 67 15.53 1.17 -5.11
C ILE A 67 16.93 1.20 -4.49
N ASP A 68 17.07 1.67 -3.26
CA ASP A 68 18.34 1.73 -2.53
C ASP A 68 18.92 0.35 -2.18
N VAL A 69 18.09 -0.70 -2.11
CA VAL A 69 18.49 -2.02 -1.61
C VAL A 69 18.37 -3.16 -2.63
N VAL A 70 17.83 -2.88 -3.83
CA VAL A 70 17.66 -3.86 -4.91
C VAL A 70 18.49 -3.51 -6.14
N GLU A 71 18.85 -4.51 -6.93
CA GLU A 71 19.67 -4.36 -8.14
C GLU A 71 19.02 -5.07 -9.34
N GLY A 72 19.56 -4.83 -10.54
CA GLY A 72 19.14 -5.51 -11.77
C GLY A 72 17.69 -5.22 -12.17
N ASP A 73 16.98 -6.25 -12.65
CA ASP A 73 15.61 -6.14 -13.17
C ASP A 73 14.64 -5.61 -12.10
N HIS A 74 14.80 -6.02 -10.83
CA HIS A 74 13.98 -5.51 -9.72
C HIS A 74 14.15 -3.99 -9.58
N ARG A 75 15.37 -3.48 -9.65
CA ARG A 75 15.62 -2.03 -9.59
C ARG A 75 14.98 -1.30 -10.77
N SER A 76 15.05 -1.86 -11.98
CA SER A 76 14.41 -1.28 -13.16
C SER A 76 12.90 -1.18 -12.96
N GLN A 77 12.26 -2.25 -12.48
CA GLN A 77 10.81 -2.27 -12.25
C GLN A 77 10.38 -1.23 -11.19
N MET A 78 11.18 -0.99 -10.16
CA MET A 78 10.86 0.05 -9.17
C MET A 78 11.05 1.47 -9.72
N ILE A 79 11.99 1.67 -10.66
CA ILE A 79 12.08 2.94 -11.39
C ILE A 79 10.84 3.12 -12.27
N ASP A 80 10.39 2.07 -12.97
CA ASP A 80 9.19 2.11 -13.80
C ASP A 80 7.93 2.46 -12.97
N VAL A 81 7.87 2.04 -11.70
CA VAL A 81 6.80 2.47 -10.77
C VAL A 81 6.85 3.98 -10.54
N ASN A 82 8.01 4.55 -10.20
CA ASN A 82 8.13 6.00 -9.99
C ASN A 82 7.78 6.78 -11.27
N GLU A 83 8.21 6.30 -12.44
CA GLU A 83 7.84 6.90 -13.73
C GLU A 83 6.33 6.84 -13.99
N SER A 84 5.68 5.73 -13.63
CA SER A 84 4.23 5.57 -13.72
C SER A 84 3.49 6.56 -12.81
N ILE A 85 3.95 6.72 -11.56
CA ILE A 85 3.40 7.70 -10.61
C ILE A 85 3.55 9.12 -11.15
N GLU A 86 4.73 9.48 -11.66
CA GLU A 86 4.98 10.81 -12.24
C GLU A 86 4.10 11.08 -13.46
N ALA A 87 3.84 10.07 -14.28
CA ALA A 87 2.94 10.14 -15.43
C ALA A 87 1.44 10.16 -15.05
N GLY A 88 1.10 9.95 -13.77
CA GLY A 88 -0.27 9.82 -13.29
C GLY A 88 -0.92 8.46 -13.59
N ASP A 89 -0.14 7.46 -14.01
CA ASP A 89 -0.58 6.08 -14.20
C ASP A 89 -0.46 5.29 -12.90
N ILE A 90 -1.30 5.64 -11.91
CA ILE A 90 -1.33 4.98 -10.60
C ILE A 90 -1.65 3.49 -10.75
N HIS A 91 -2.56 3.17 -11.66
CA HIS A 91 -2.97 1.78 -11.91
C HIS A 91 -1.82 0.93 -12.44
N GLY A 92 -1.05 1.44 -13.41
CA GLY A 92 0.16 0.76 -13.91
C GLY A 92 1.20 0.55 -12.81
N GLY A 93 1.47 1.58 -12.00
CA GLY A 93 2.38 1.49 -10.86
C GLY A 93 1.95 0.43 -9.83
N THR A 94 0.66 0.39 -9.51
CA THR A 94 0.04 -0.63 -8.63
C THR A 94 0.30 -2.04 -9.16
N HIS A 95 0.03 -2.30 -10.45
CA HIS A 95 0.22 -3.64 -11.04
C HIS A 95 1.67 -4.11 -11.00
N ILE A 96 2.63 -3.20 -11.19
CA ILE A 96 4.06 -3.55 -11.08
C ILE A 96 4.38 -4.01 -9.65
N ILE A 97 3.97 -3.25 -8.62
CA ILE A 97 4.22 -3.62 -7.22
C ILE A 97 3.54 -4.94 -6.86
N GLN A 98 2.30 -5.16 -7.29
CA GLN A 98 1.57 -6.41 -7.06
C GLN A 98 2.30 -7.61 -7.69
N THR A 99 2.84 -7.45 -8.89
CA THR A 99 3.66 -8.47 -9.56
C THR A 99 4.90 -8.80 -8.74
N MET A 100 5.59 -7.79 -8.20
CA MET A 100 6.77 -7.99 -7.35
C MET A 100 6.44 -8.71 -6.03
N LEU A 101 5.30 -8.40 -5.43
CA LEU A 101 4.82 -9.08 -4.22
C LEU A 101 4.45 -10.53 -4.48
N THR A 102 3.95 -10.84 -5.67
CA THR A 102 3.60 -12.21 -6.09
C THR A 102 4.86 -13.05 -6.32
N GLY A 103 5.83 -12.48 -7.03
CA GLY A 103 7.14 -13.08 -7.31
C GLY A 103 7.10 -14.33 -8.21
N ASP A 104 8.22 -14.61 -8.88
CA ASP A 104 8.27 -15.63 -9.95
C ASP A 104 8.50 -17.08 -9.47
N THR A 105 8.79 -17.29 -8.18
CA THR A 105 9.23 -18.62 -7.67
C THR A 105 8.22 -19.33 -6.76
N GLY A 106 6.96 -18.86 -6.73
CA GLY A 106 5.92 -19.42 -5.86
C GLY A 106 6.21 -19.27 -4.36
N ARG A 107 7.03 -18.28 -4.01
CA ARG A 107 7.42 -17.94 -2.62
C ARG A 107 6.96 -16.55 -2.18
N GLY A 108 6.37 -15.77 -3.07
CA GLY A 108 5.71 -14.51 -2.72
C GLY A 108 4.26 -14.75 -2.34
N LEU A 109 3.51 -13.65 -2.24
CA LEU A 109 2.07 -13.68 -2.00
C LEU A 109 1.33 -14.31 -3.20
N THR A 110 0.18 -14.91 -2.96
CA THR A 110 -0.72 -15.28 -4.05
C THR A 110 -1.54 -14.06 -4.49
N SER A 111 -2.15 -14.13 -5.68
CA SER A 111 -3.12 -13.11 -6.11
C SER A 111 -4.31 -13.01 -5.16
N VAL A 112 -4.68 -14.13 -4.50
CA VAL A 112 -5.72 -14.13 -3.46
C VAL A 112 -5.28 -13.32 -2.23
N ASP A 113 -4.04 -13.50 -1.78
CA ASP A 113 -3.49 -12.72 -0.65
C ASP A 113 -3.49 -11.22 -0.94
N ILE A 114 -3.05 -10.83 -2.15
CA ILE A 114 -2.95 -9.43 -2.55
C ILE A 114 -4.34 -8.85 -2.79
N SER A 115 -5.06 -9.33 -3.81
CA SER A 115 -6.33 -8.74 -4.22
C SER A 115 -7.43 -8.93 -3.17
N GLY A 116 -7.45 -10.07 -2.48
CA GLY A 116 -8.37 -10.30 -1.36
C GLY A 116 -8.04 -9.38 -0.17
N GLY A 117 -6.76 -9.20 0.14
CA GLY A 117 -6.31 -8.27 1.18
C GLY A 117 -6.67 -6.81 0.88
N LEU A 118 -6.47 -6.37 -0.36
CA LEU A 118 -6.87 -5.04 -0.82
C LEU A 118 -8.39 -4.87 -0.79
N ALA A 119 -9.15 -5.83 -1.33
CA ALA A 119 -10.61 -5.80 -1.28
C ALA A 119 -11.11 -5.66 0.15
N ARG A 120 -10.55 -6.44 1.08
CA ARG A 120 -10.87 -6.37 2.50
C ARG A 120 -10.54 -5.00 3.11
N SER A 121 -9.38 -4.43 2.77
CA SER A 121 -9.01 -3.07 3.20
C SER A 121 -10.03 -2.04 2.74
N SER A 122 -10.46 -2.10 1.47
CA SER A 122 -11.47 -1.20 0.89
C SER A 122 -12.82 -1.35 1.59
N VAL A 123 -13.27 -2.58 1.88
CA VAL A 123 -14.51 -2.79 2.67
C VAL A 123 -14.40 -2.14 4.06
N GLN A 124 -13.24 -2.24 4.72
CA GLN A 124 -13.02 -1.67 6.04
C GLN A 124 -12.97 -0.13 6.03
N SER A 125 -12.52 0.49 4.94
CA SER A 125 -12.58 1.95 4.76
C SER A 125 -13.95 2.43 4.24
N GLY A 126 -14.85 1.51 3.87
CA GLY A 126 -16.16 1.81 3.30
C GLY A 126 -16.14 2.07 1.79
N ASP A 127 -15.02 1.77 1.13
CA ASP A 127 -14.86 1.84 -0.32
C ASP A 127 -15.35 0.54 -0.99
N VAL A 128 -16.63 0.51 -1.30
CA VAL A 128 -17.28 -0.64 -1.96
C VAL A 128 -16.82 -0.80 -3.40
N ASP A 129 -16.66 0.30 -4.14
CA ASP A 129 -16.25 0.27 -5.54
C ASP A 129 -14.82 -0.26 -5.69
N GLY A 130 -13.90 0.18 -4.82
CA GLY A 130 -12.54 -0.36 -4.76
C GLY A 130 -12.53 -1.84 -4.37
N ALA A 131 -13.37 -2.25 -3.40
CA ALA A 131 -13.48 -3.65 -3.03
C ALA A 131 -13.89 -4.54 -4.22
N MET A 132 -14.91 -4.13 -4.99
CA MET A 132 -15.36 -4.84 -6.18
C MET A 132 -14.28 -4.84 -7.28
N HIS A 133 -13.60 -3.71 -7.48
CA HIS A 133 -12.52 -3.59 -8.46
C HIS A 133 -11.40 -4.61 -8.22
N HIS A 134 -10.96 -4.78 -6.96
CA HIS A 134 -9.93 -5.77 -6.63
C HIS A 134 -10.41 -7.22 -6.79
N LEU A 135 -11.69 -7.48 -6.53
CA LEU A 135 -12.29 -8.80 -6.74
C LEU A 135 -12.44 -9.15 -8.23
N ASP A 136 -12.73 -8.17 -9.08
CA ASP A 136 -12.75 -8.34 -10.53
C ASP A 136 -11.34 -8.66 -11.06
N HIS A 137 -10.31 -7.96 -10.58
CA HIS A 137 -8.92 -8.32 -10.90
C HIS A 137 -8.54 -9.73 -10.48
N LEU A 138 -9.03 -10.18 -9.33
CA LEU A 138 -8.80 -11.54 -8.85
C LEU A 138 -9.47 -12.57 -9.76
N LEU A 139 -10.69 -12.30 -10.24
CA LEU A 139 -11.41 -13.14 -11.20
C LEU A 139 -10.71 -13.19 -12.57
N ASP A 140 -10.17 -12.06 -13.05
CA ASP A 140 -9.42 -12.01 -14.30
C ASP A 140 -8.12 -12.83 -14.22
N THR A 141 -7.52 -12.88 -13.03
CA THR A 141 -6.27 -13.62 -12.79
C THR A 141 -6.51 -15.13 -12.61
N LEU A 142 -7.60 -15.52 -11.97
CA LEU A 142 -7.89 -16.91 -11.62
C LEU A 142 -9.00 -17.49 -12.51
N SER A 143 -8.64 -18.45 -13.36
CA SER A 143 -9.64 -19.17 -14.18
C SER A 143 -10.62 -19.98 -13.33
N ALA A 144 -11.91 -19.93 -13.74
CA ALA A 144 -13.12 -20.36 -13.04
C ALA A 144 -13.07 -21.63 -12.16
N GLY A 145 -13.79 -21.58 -11.03
CA GLY A 145 -13.95 -22.64 -10.03
C GLY A 145 -14.64 -22.12 -8.76
N THR A 146 -14.44 -22.79 -7.62
CA THR A 146 -15.03 -22.44 -6.30
C THR A 146 -14.76 -21.00 -5.86
N ILE A 147 -13.62 -20.41 -6.26
CA ILE A 147 -13.28 -19.01 -5.96
C ILE A 147 -14.28 -18.05 -6.63
N SER A 148 -14.77 -18.36 -7.83
CA SER A 148 -15.75 -17.51 -8.53
C SER A 148 -17.08 -17.46 -7.79
N ASP A 149 -17.53 -18.57 -7.20
CA ASP A 149 -18.78 -18.64 -6.44
C ASP A 149 -18.64 -17.87 -5.11
N GLN A 150 -17.48 -17.99 -4.45
CA GLN A 150 -17.16 -17.22 -3.23
C GLN A 150 -17.13 -15.71 -3.52
N ILE A 151 -16.45 -15.28 -4.59
CA ILE A 151 -16.43 -13.86 -5.00
C ILE A 151 -17.83 -13.36 -5.36
N GLY A 152 -18.64 -14.17 -6.05
CA GLY A 152 -20.05 -13.81 -6.33
C GLY A 152 -20.89 -13.62 -5.06
N THR A 153 -20.61 -14.41 -4.01
CA THR A 153 -21.23 -14.24 -2.69
C THR A 153 -20.79 -12.94 -2.04
N ILE A 154 -19.49 -12.64 -2.05
CA ILE A 154 -18.94 -11.38 -1.51
C ILE A 154 -19.55 -10.17 -2.24
N ASN A 155 -19.58 -10.17 -3.57
CA ASN A 155 -20.18 -9.08 -4.36
C ASN A 155 -21.66 -8.87 -4.01
N SER A 156 -22.43 -9.93 -3.80
CA SER A 156 -23.83 -9.81 -3.37
C SER A 156 -23.98 -9.16 -1.98
N LEU A 157 -23.05 -9.43 -1.06
CA LEU A 157 -23.01 -8.80 0.26
C LEU A 157 -22.65 -7.31 0.15
N LEU A 158 -21.67 -6.98 -0.69
CA LEU A 158 -21.27 -5.59 -0.99
C LEU A 158 -22.44 -4.79 -1.58
N ASP A 159 -23.12 -5.33 -2.60
CA ASP A 159 -24.29 -4.70 -3.25
C ASP A 159 -25.44 -4.43 -2.26
N SER A 160 -25.61 -5.32 -1.28
CA SER A 160 -26.64 -5.18 -0.24
C SER A 160 -26.23 -4.29 0.93
N GLY A 161 -24.99 -3.77 0.93
CA GLY A 161 -24.43 -2.96 2.01
C GLY A 161 -24.09 -3.74 3.27
N ASN A 162 -24.03 -5.08 3.20
CA ASN A 162 -23.70 -5.93 4.33
C ASN A 162 -22.19 -6.11 4.48
N LEU A 163 -21.51 -5.01 4.81
CA LEU A 163 -20.05 -4.94 4.92
C LEU A 163 -19.46 -5.89 5.98
N PRO A 164 -20.06 -6.08 7.17
CA PRO A 164 -19.53 -7.00 8.17
C PRO A 164 -19.42 -8.44 7.66
N ASP A 165 -20.47 -8.94 7.00
CA ASP A 165 -20.48 -10.29 6.44
C ASP A 165 -19.54 -10.39 5.22
N ALA A 166 -19.44 -9.32 4.41
CA ALA A 166 -18.47 -9.27 3.31
C ALA A 166 -17.02 -9.38 3.81
N VAL A 167 -16.67 -8.71 4.92
CA VAL A 167 -15.34 -8.85 5.57
C VAL A 167 -15.13 -10.29 6.06
N GLU A 168 -16.14 -10.93 6.64
CA GLU A 168 -16.02 -12.31 7.11
C GLU A 168 -15.75 -13.29 5.95
N GLU A 169 -16.45 -13.14 4.82
CA GLU A 169 -16.21 -13.97 3.63
C GLU A 169 -14.84 -13.69 3.00
N LEU A 170 -14.39 -12.43 2.95
CA LEU A 170 -13.03 -12.08 2.52
C LEU A 170 -11.97 -12.71 3.43
N ASP A 171 -12.19 -12.72 4.75
CA ASP A 171 -11.31 -13.38 5.72
C ASP A 171 -11.23 -14.90 5.53
N ARG A 172 -12.27 -15.53 4.96
CA ARG A 172 -12.25 -16.96 4.59
C ARG A 172 -11.52 -17.18 3.28
N LEU A 173 -11.82 -16.35 2.27
CA LEU A 173 -11.16 -16.39 0.96
C LEU A 173 -9.63 -16.30 1.07
N ILE A 174 -9.11 -15.45 1.95
CA ILE A 174 -7.67 -15.24 2.14
C ILE A 174 -6.99 -16.39 2.92
N LYS A 175 -7.74 -17.17 3.71
CA LYS A 175 -7.17 -18.21 4.60
C LYS A 175 -7.13 -19.61 3.98
N ASP A 176 -7.83 -19.83 2.87
CA ASP A 176 -7.92 -21.10 2.15
C ASP A 176 -6.72 -21.31 1.20
#